data_AF-A0A7X2MQF9-F1
#
_entry.id   AF-A0A7X2MQF9-F1
#
_cell.length_a   1.000
_cell.length_b   1.000
_cell.length_c   1.000
_cell.angle_alpha   90.00
_cell.angle_beta   90.00
_cell.angle_gamma   90.00
#
_symmetry.space_group_name_H-M   'P 1'
#
loop_
_entity.id
_entity.type
_entity.pdbx_description
1 polymer ?
#
loop_
_entity_poly.entity_id
_entity_poly.type
_entity_poly.pdbx_seq_one_letter_code
_entity_poly.pdbx_strand_id
1 'polypeptide(L)'
;PSENEIAELFDTIDPQAIALVRDALQRTLARELADEFFAIYNANQQPEYRVEHDAIGQRSLKNICLTYLAFSDAQLADKLVQTQYHQATNMTDALAALSAAVAAQLPCRDALLAAYDERWHQDGLVMDKWFVLQATSPAANVMRNVRQLLNHRSFTMSNPNRVRSLVGAFASANPAAFHAKDGSGYKFLVEMLTDLNTRNPQVAARMVEPLIRLKRYDEGRQAMMRQALEQLLELDKLSGDLYEKITRALNA
;
A
#
# COMPACT_ATOMS: atom_id res chain seq x y z
N PRO A 1 -0.89 0.32 14.65
CA PRO A 1 -0.87 1.61 13.92
C PRO A 1 -0.24 1.45 12.53
N SER A 2 -0.79 2.16 11.55
CA SER A 2 -0.21 2.36 10.22
C SER A 2 1.01 3.28 10.27
N GLU A 3 1.82 3.28 9.22
CA GLU A 3 2.97 4.19 9.11
C GLU A 3 2.55 5.66 9.16
N ASN A 4 1.39 5.98 8.56
CA ASN A 4 0.83 7.34 8.60
C ASN A 4 0.42 7.75 10.02
N GLU A 5 -0.18 6.85 10.81
CA GLU A 5 -0.49 7.13 12.22
C GLU A 5 0.78 7.33 13.06
N ILE A 6 1.84 6.54 12.81
CA ILE A 6 3.13 6.69 13.49
C ILE A 6 3.79 8.01 13.10
N ALA A 7 3.70 8.42 11.83
CA ALA A 7 4.31 9.64 11.33
C ALA A 7 3.77 10.90 12.02
N GLU A 8 2.49 10.92 12.42
CA GLU A 8 1.91 12.05 13.15
C GLU A 8 2.42 12.18 14.59
N LEU A 9 3.19 11.22 15.11
CA LEU A 9 3.87 11.32 16.41
C LEU A 9 5.18 12.13 16.34
N PHE A 10 5.62 12.53 15.15
CA PHE A 10 6.91 13.19 14.94
C PHE A 10 6.74 14.52 14.21
N ASP A 11 7.48 15.55 14.64
CA ASP A 11 7.54 16.82 13.93
C ASP A 11 8.15 16.65 12.54
N THR A 12 9.31 15.98 12.48
CA THR A 12 9.99 15.57 11.25
C THR A 12 9.87 14.06 11.05
N ILE A 13 9.25 13.66 9.95
CA ILE A 13 8.97 12.30 9.52
C ILE A 13 10.21 11.71 8.85
N ASP A 14 10.73 10.62 9.43
CA ASP A 14 11.64 9.70 8.73
C ASP A 14 10.86 8.45 8.30
N PRO A 15 10.42 8.37 7.03
CA PRO A 15 9.54 7.29 6.58
C PRO A 15 10.24 5.93 6.53
N GLN A 16 11.56 5.86 6.31
CA GLN A 16 12.29 4.60 6.33
C GLN A 16 12.48 4.12 7.76
N ALA A 17 12.81 5.01 8.70
CA ALA A 17 12.89 4.64 10.11
C ALA A 17 11.55 4.11 10.62
N ILE A 18 10.44 4.78 10.28
CA ILE A 18 9.09 4.34 10.65
C ILE A 18 8.79 2.93 10.10
N ALA A 19 9.02 2.70 8.80
CA ALA A 19 8.77 1.40 8.20
C ALA A 19 9.64 0.29 8.80
N LEU A 20 10.94 0.56 9.01
CA LEU A 20 11.88 -0.39 9.62
C LEU A 20 11.50 -0.72 11.07
N VAL A 21 11.17 0.28 11.89
CA VAL A 21 10.76 0.06 13.29
C VAL A 21 9.43 -0.66 13.37
N ARG A 22 8.48 -0.33 12.47
CA ARG A 22 7.19 -1.02 12.41
C ARG A 22 7.35 -2.50 12.04
N ASP A 23 8.17 -2.82 11.03
CA ASP A 23 8.50 -4.20 10.67
C ASP A 23 9.19 -4.93 11.84
N ALA A 24 10.19 -4.30 12.47
CA ALA A 24 10.91 -4.88 13.60
C ALA A 24 9.99 -5.16 14.81
N LEU A 25 9.08 -4.24 15.13
CA LEU A 25 8.09 -4.42 16.19
C LEU A 25 7.14 -5.57 15.84
N GLN A 26 6.65 -5.63 14.60
CA GLN A 26 5.77 -6.69 14.14
C GLN A 26 6.44 -8.06 14.24
N ARG A 27 7.70 -8.18 13.82
CA ARG A 27 8.50 -9.42 13.96
C ARG A 27 8.76 -9.80 15.42
N THR A 28 9.02 -8.82 16.26
CA THR A 28 9.23 -9.05 17.70
C THR A 28 7.97 -9.63 18.32
N LEU A 29 6.82 -8.99 18.12
CA LEU A 29 5.54 -9.51 18.62
C LEU A 29 5.22 -10.89 18.03
N ALA A 30 5.42 -11.08 16.73
CA ALA A 30 5.20 -12.36 16.06
C ALA A 30 6.02 -13.50 16.66
N ARG A 31 7.26 -13.23 17.09
CA ARG A 31 8.14 -14.21 17.71
C ARG A 31 7.77 -14.47 19.17
N GLU A 32 7.60 -13.42 19.96
CA GLU A 32 7.37 -13.56 21.41
C GLU A 32 5.96 -14.09 21.74
N LEU A 33 5.00 -13.93 20.84
CA LEU A 33 3.60 -14.37 21.02
C LEU A 33 3.18 -15.42 19.99
N ALA A 34 4.13 -16.18 19.44
CA ALA A 34 3.87 -17.11 18.34
C ALA A 34 2.82 -18.17 18.71
N ASP A 35 2.95 -18.77 19.90
CA ASP A 35 2.06 -19.82 20.38
C ASP A 35 0.66 -19.28 20.65
N GLU A 36 0.56 -18.09 21.26
CA GLU A 36 -0.71 -17.42 21.54
C GLU A 36 -1.42 -17.00 20.25
N PHE A 37 -0.70 -16.41 19.29
CA PHE A 37 -1.28 -16.07 18.00
C PHE A 37 -1.78 -17.31 17.26
N PHE A 38 -1.03 -18.41 17.31
CA PHE A 38 -1.45 -19.67 16.70
C PHE A 38 -2.69 -20.25 17.39
N ALA A 39 -2.74 -20.25 18.73
CA ALA A 39 -3.90 -20.70 19.48
C ALA A 39 -5.16 -19.88 19.16
N ILE A 40 -5.06 -18.55 19.17
CA ILE A 40 -6.17 -17.65 18.87
C ILE A 40 -6.61 -17.75 17.40
N TYR A 41 -5.66 -17.87 16.47
CA TYR A 41 -5.95 -18.12 15.05
C TYR A 41 -6.80 -19.38 14.86
N ASN A 42 -6.44 -20.48 15.52
CA ASN A 42 -7.21 -21.73 15.43
C ASN A 42 -8.56 -21.66 16.16
N ALA A 43 -8.60 -21.02 17.34
CA ALA A 43 -9.83 -20.87 18.11
C ALA A 43 -10.91 -20.02 17.41
N ASN A 44 -10.52 -19.15 16.48
CA ASN A 44 -11.42 -18.27 15.73
C ASN A 44 -11.66 -18.74 14.28
N GLN A 45 -11.37 -20.01 13.96
CA GLN A 45 -11.79 -20.60 12.69
C GLN A 45 -13.32 -20.64 12.59
N GLN A 46 -13.85 -20.36 11.41
CA GLN A 46 -15.29 -20.28 11.16
C GLN A 46 -15.66 -21.27 10.05
N PRO A 47 -16.56 -22.24 10.31
CA PRO A 47 -16.96 -23.22 9.29
C PRO A 47 -17.85 -22.61 8.21
N GLU A 48 -18.63 -21.57 8.56
CA GLU A 48 -19.54 -20.87 7.65
C GLU A 48 -19.22 -19.38 7.60
N TYR A 49 -19.29 -18.81 6.40
CA TYR A 49 -19.15 -17.36 6.22
C TYR A 49 -20.49 -16.65 6.47
N ARG A 50 -20.49 -15.71 7.41
CA ARG A 50 -21.65 -14.86 7.73
C ARG A 50 -21.26 -13.39 7.82
N VAL A 51 -22.16 -12.52 7.38
CA VAL A 51 -22.06 -11.06 7.49
C VAL A 51 -22.83 -10.61 8.74
N GLU A 52 -22.42 -11.14 9.89
CA GLU A 52 -22.97 -10.85 11.22
C GLU A 52 -21.85 -10.29 12.09
N HIS A 53 -22.17 -9.38 13.01
CA HIS A 53 -21.17 -8.63 13.78
C HIS A 53 -20.21 -9.54 14.55
N ASP A 54 -20.72 -10.55 15.25
CA ASP A 54 -19.88 -11.49 16.01
C ASP A 54 -18.96 -12.29 15.08
N ALA A 55 -19.50 -12.74 13.93
CA ALA A 55 -18.73 -13.46 12.94
C ALA A 55 -17.62 -12.58 12.32
N ILE A 56 -17.92 -11.30 12.06
CA ILE A 56 -16.95 -10.31 11.58
C ILE A 56 -15.85 -10.08 12.62
N GLY A 57 -16.21 -9.97 13.90
CA GLY A 57 -15.25 -9.78 15.00
C GLY A 57 -14.24 -10.92 15.11
N GLN A 58 -14.73 -12.18 15.15
CA GLN A 58 -13.88 -13.37 15.18
C GLN A 58 -12.96 -13.46 13.95
N ARG A 59 -13.49 -13.20 12.75
CA ARG A 59 -12.72 -13.22 11.51
C ARG A 59 -11.65 -12.13 11.48
N SER A 60 -11.96 -10.94 12.00
CA SER A 60 -11.00 -9.86 12.17
C SER A 60 -9.85 -10.32 13.08
N LEU A 61 -10.17 -10.83 14.27
CA LEU A 61 -9.17 -11.34 15.21
C LEU A 61 -8.29 -12.43 14.58
N LYS A 62 -8.90 -13.44 13.96
CA LYS A 62 -8.20 -14.50 13.21
C LYS A 62 -7.21 -13.93 12.19
N ASN A 63 -7.65 -12.98 11.36
CA ASN A 63 -6.83 -12.42 10.29
C ASN A 63 -5.70 -11.51 10.81
N ILE A 64 -5.89 -10.87 11.97
CA ILE A 64 -4.82 -10.14 12.65
C ILE A 64 -3.79 -11.13 13.20
N CYS A 65 -4.21 -12.26 13.79
CA CYS A 65 -3.28 -13.31 14.21
C CYS A 65 -2.48 -13.87 13.02
N LEU A 66 -3.13 -14.14 11.87
CA LEU A 66 -2.43 -14.56 10.66
C LEU A 66 -1.38 -13.53 10.19
N THR A 67 -1.70 -12.24 10.32
CA THR A 67 -0.77 -11.16 9.96
C THR A 67 0.50 -11.19 10.80
N TYR A 68 0.42 -11.51 12.10
CA TYR A 68 1.62 -11.70 12.92
C TYR A 68 2.31 -13.03 12.64
N LEU A 69 1.56 -14.14 12.53
CA LEU A 69 2.11 -15.46 12.22
C LEU A 69 2.91 -15.46 10.91
N ALA A 70 2.53 -14.64 9.93
CA ALA A 70 3.28 -14.48 8.68
C ALA A 70 4.73 -13.97 8.88
N PHE A 71 5.03 -13.29 9.99
CA PHE A 71 6.36 -12.77 10.33
C PHE A 71 7.12 -13.65 11.33
N SER A 72 6.56 -14.81 11.68
CA SER A 72 7.18 -15.79 12.59
C SER A 72 8.08 -16.78 11.83
N ASP A 73 7.99 -18.09 12.12
CA ASP A 73 8.69 -19.12 11.37
C ASP A 73 8.27 -19.14 9.90
N ALA A 74 9.24 -19.06 8.99
CA ALA A 74 8.97 -18.89 7.56
C ALA A 74 8.24 -20.10 6.94
N GLN A 75 8.55 -21.33 7.38
CA GLN A 75 7.94 -22.53 6.83
C GLN A 75 6.49 -22.68 7.30
N LEU A 76 6.23 -22.43 8.58
CA LEU A 76 4.88 -22.43 9.14
C LEU A 76 4.04 -21.30 8.53
N ALA A 77 4.59 -20.09 8.44
CA ALA A 77 3.95 -18.93 7.85
C ALA A 77 3.50 -19.19 6.41
N ASP A 78 4.40 -19.68 5.57
CA ASP A 78 4.14 -19.99 4.15
C ASP A 78 3.02 -21.03 4.01
N LYS A 79 3.02 -22.07 4.86
CA LYS A 79 1.97 -23.09 4.87
C LYS A 79 0.62 -22.53 5.32
N LEU A 80 0.57 -21.76 6.41
CA LEU A 80 -0.67 -21.22 6.95
C LEU A 80 -1.34 -20.25 5.98
N VAL A 81 -0.54 -19.36 5.39
CA VAL A 81 -1.04 -18.36 4.44
C VAL A 81 -1.57 -19.03 3.17
N GLN A 82 -0.85 -19.99 2.58
CA GLN A 82 -1.37 -20.76 1.44
C GLN A 82 -2.65 -21.51 1.79
N THR A 83 -2.68 -22.16 2.95
CA THR A 83 -3.85 -22.92 3.42
C THR A 83 -5.07 -22.00 3.51
N GLN A 84 -4.95 -20.85 4.18
CA GLN A 84 -6.06 -19.91 4.28
C GLN A 84 -6.47 -19.38 2.90
N TYR A 85 -5.52 -19.02 2.03
CA TYR A 85 -5.86 -18.50 0.70
C TYR A 85 -6.66 -19.51 -0.14
N HIS A 86 -6.22 -20.76 -0.18
CA HIS A 86 -6.84 -21.80 -0.99
C HIS A 86 -8.17 -22.31 -0.42
N GLN A 87 -8.32 -22.32 0.91
CA GLN A 87 -9.54 -22.78 1.58
C GLN A 87 -10.56 -21.66 1.82
N ALA A 88 -10.17 -20.39 1.63
CA ALA A 88 -11.06 -19.25 1.84
C ALA A 88 -12.31 -19.35 0.94
N THR A 89 -13.48 -19.36 1.58
CA THR A 89 -14.79 -19.31 0.93
C THR A 89 -15.29 -17.87 0.73
N ASN A 90 -14.53 -16.87 1.19
CA ASN A 90 -14.89 -15.46 1.16
C ASN A 90 -13.67 -14.56 0.87
N MET A 91 -13.93 -13.36 0.34
CA MET A 91 -12.87 -12.43 -0.06
C MET A 91 -12.10 -11.85 1.15
N THR A 92 -12.70 -11.78 2.34
CA THR A 92 -12.02 -11.24 3.53
C THR A 92 -10.83 -12.12 3.91
N ASP A 93 -11.01 -13.44 3.96
CA ASP A 93 -9.95 -14.38 4.33
C ASP A 93 -8.92 -14.56 3.22
N ALA A 94 -9.35 -14.65 1.96
CA ALA A 94 -8.45 -14.73 0.81
C ALA A 94 -7.55 -13.51 0.72
N LEU A 95 -8.12 -12.30 0.88
CA LEU A 95 -7.35 -11.07 0.85
C LEU A 95 -6.42 -10.93 2.07
N ALA A 96 -6.85 -11.33 3.26
CA ALA A 96 -6.00 -11.32 4.45
C ALA A 96 -4.76 -12.21 4.27
N ALA A 97 -4.94 -13.41 3.73
CA ALA A 97 -3.84 -14.32 3.41
C ALA A 97 -2.90 -13.71 2.35
N LEU A 98 -3.43 -13.20 1.24
CA LEU A 98 -2.62 -12.57 0.21
C LEU A 98 -1.85 -11.35 0.74
N SER A 99 -2.50 -10.52 1.57
CA SER A 99 -1.88 -9.36 2.21
C SER A 99 -0.73 -9.77 3.12
N ALA A 100 -0.91 -10.83 3.90
CA ALA A 100 0.12 -11.38 4.78
C ALA A 100 1.31 -11.92 3.98
N ALA A 101 1.07 -12.64 2.87
CA ALA A 101 2.14 -13.10 1.97
C ALA A 101 2.97 -11.95 1.40
N VAL A 102 2.31 -10.87 0.97
CA VAL A 102 2.99 -9.68 0.42
C VAL A 102 3.80 -8.98 1.51
N ALA A 103 3.18 -8.71 2.67
CA ALA A 103 3.81 -7.98 3.76
C ALA A 103 5.04 -8.70 4.33
N ALA A 104 4.95 -10.01 4.54
CA ALA A 104 6.08 -10.80 5.06
C ALA A 104 7.05 -11.28 3.96
N GLN A 105 6.77 -10.98 2.68
CA GLN A 105 7.55 -11.44 1.52
C GLN A 105 7.73 -12.96 1.49
N LEU A 106 6.65 -13.71 1.77
CA LEU A 106 6.67 -15.17 1.82
C LEU A 106 6.95 -15.80 0.45
N PRO A 107 7.55 -17.01 0.41
CA PRO A 107 7.78 -17.75 -0.85
C PRO A 107 6.53 -17.91 -1.72
N CYS A 108 5.36 -18.13 -1.13
CA CYS A 108 4.11 -18.30 -1.86
C CYS A 108 3.58 -17.02 -2.53
N ARG A 109 4.10 -15.83 -2.18
CA ARG A 109 3.57 -14.52 -2.59
C ARG A 109 3.30 -14.43 -4.08
N ASP A 110 4.28 -14.74 -4.91
CA ASP A 110 4.20 -14.53 -6.36
C ASP A 110 3.17 -15.47 -7.00
N ALA A 111 3.12 -16.73 -6.53
CA ALA A 111 2.12 -17.69 -6.98
C ALA A 111 0.69 -17.25 -6.60
N LEU A 112 0.50 -16.74 -5.38
CA LEU A 112 -0.81 -16.27 -4.93
C LEU A 112 -1.24 -14.98 -5.65
N LEU A 113 -0.33 -14.03 -5.88
CA LEU A 113 -0.60 -12.81 -6.66
C LEU A 113 -1.00 -13.15 -8.10
N ALA A 114 -0.30 -14.09 -8.75
CA ALA A 114 -0.61 -14.54 -10.10
C ALA A 114 -1.96 -15.27 -10.17
N ALA A 115 -2.24 -16.15 -9.20
CA ALA A 115 -3.52 -16.84 -9.12
C ALA A 115 -4.69 -15.88 -8.87
N TYR A 116 -4.48 -14.83 -8.07
CA TYR A 116 -5.49 -13.79 -7.83
C TYR A 116 -5.78 -13.00 -9.10
N ASP A 117 -4.73 -12.55 -9.81
CA ASP A 117 -4.89 -11.85 -11.09
C ASP A 117 -5.62 -12.73 -12.10
N GLU A 118 -5.17 -13.96 -12.34
CA GLU A 118 -5.80 -14.84 -13.32
C GLU A 118 -7.27 -15.14 -13.01
N ARG A 119 -7.63 -15.23 -11.73
CA ARG A 119 -9.03 -15.44 -11.34
C ARG A 119 -9.90 -14.19 -11.46
N TRP A 120 -9.34 -13.01 -11.17
CA TRP A 120 -10.13 -11.79 -10.93
C TRP A 120 -9.86 -10.65 -11.90
N HIS A 121 -9.01 -10.83 -12.93
CA HIS A 121 -8.60 -9.75 -13.82
C HIS A 121 -9.76 -8.98 -14.50
N GLN A 122 -10.94 -9.62 -14.64
CA GLN A 122 -12.15 -9.02 -15.22
C GLN A 122 -12.99 -8.24 -14.20
N ASP A 123 -12.84 -8.51 -12.90
CA ASP A 123 -13.52 -7.77 -11.83
C ASP A 123 -12.65 -6.62 -11.36
N GLY A 124 -12.99 -5.42 -11.83
CA GLY A 124 -12.23 -4.23 -11.52
C GLY A 124 -12.15 -3.90 -10.02
N LEU A 125 -13.22 -4.07 -9.25
CA LEU A 125 -13.23 -3.70 -7.82
C LEU A 125 -12.40 -4.69 -6.99
N VAL A 126 -12.33 -5.94 -7.43
CA VAL A 126 -11.48 -6.95 -6.83
C VAL A 126 -10.01 -6.68 -7.18
N MET A 127 -9.71 -6.33 -8.43
CA MET A 127 -8.36 -5.96 -8.86
C MET A 127 -7.83 -4.66 -8.22
N ASP A 128 -8.68 -3.73 -7.79
CA ASP A 128 -8.24 -2.59 -6.98
C ASP A 128 -7.46 -3.03 -5.74
N LYS A 129 -7.97 -4.05 -5.03
CA LYS A 129 -7.34 -4.56 -3.82
C LYS A 129 -5.97 -5.17 -4.14
N TRP A 130 -5.86 -5.86 -5.27
CA TRP A 130 -4.61 -6.42 -5.76
C TRP A 130 -3.59 -5.33 -6.14
N PHE A 131 -4.01 -4.26 -6.80
CA PHE A 131 -3.14 -3.12 -7.11
C PHE A 131 -2.66 -2.41 -5.85
N VAL A 132 -3.51 -2.26 -4.84
CA VAL A 132 -3.12 -1.69 -3.54
C VAL A 132 -2.02 -2.54 -2.92
N LEU A 133 -2.16 -3.86 -2.88
CA LEU A 133 -1.13 -4.76 -2.32
C LEU A 133 0.20 -4.67 -3.08
N GLN A 134 0.16 -4.58 -4.41
CA GLN A 134 1.36 -4.37 -5.21
C GLN A 134 2.02 -3.03 -4.90
N ALA A 135 1.23 -1.97 -4.75
CA ALA A 135 1.69 -0.61 -4.50
C ALA A 135 2.25 -0.42 -3.08
N THR A 136 1.73 -1.14 -2.09
CA THR A 136 2.16 -1.10 -0.69
C THR A 136 3.13 -2.22 -0.32
N SER A 137 3.66 -2.95 -1.31
CA SER A 137 4.65 -3.99 -1.08
C SER A 137 5.93 -3.42 -0.44
N PRO A 138 6.50 -4.11 0.57
CA PRO A 138 7.78 -3.73 1.18
C PRO A 138 8.99 -4.18 0.35
N ALA A 139 8.78 -4.81 -0.81
CA ALA A 139 9.86 -5.30 -1.65
C ALA A 139 10.71 -4.16 -2.21
N ALA A 140 12.04 -4.32 -2.22
CA ALA A 140 12.97 -3.28 -2.68
C ALA A 140 12.74 -2.84 -4.14
N ASN A 141 12.13 -3.70 -4.97
CA ASN A 141 11.79 -3.41 -6.37
C ASN A 141 10.37 -2.87 -6.56
N VAL A 142 9.64 -2.47 -5.51
CA VAL A 142 8.24 -2.04 -5.59
C VAL A 142 8.00 -0.94 -6.64
N MET A 143 8.87 0.06 -6.75
CA MET A 143 8.74 1.13 -7.75
C MET A 143 8.80 0.58 -9.19
N ARG A 144 9.67 -0.41 -9.44
CA ARG A 144 9.75 -1.07 -10.76
C ARG A 144 8.46 -1.83 -11.05
N ASN A 145 7.95 -2.57 -10.08
CA ASN A 145 6.72 -3.35 -10.24
C ASN A 145 5.52 -2.42 -10.48
N VAL A 146 5.36 -1.35 -9.69
CA VAL A 146 4.31 -0.34 -9.87
C VAL A 146 4.32 0.25 -11.28
N ARG A 147 5.51 0.60 -11.81
CA ARG A 147 5.64 1.10 -13.19
C ARG A 147 5.23 0.07 -14.24
N GLN A 148 5.59 -1.20 -14.05
CA GLN A 148 5.16 -2.27 -14.96
C GLN A 148 3.63 -2.43 -14.96
N LEU A 149 2.99 -2.27 -13.80
CA LEU A 149 1.54 -2.42 -13.65
C LEU A 149 0.73 -1.32 -14.34
N LEU A 150 1.35 -0.20 -14.76
CA LEU A 150 0.69 0.78 -15.63
C LEU A 150 0.27 0.18 -16.99
N ASN A 151 0.91 -0.91 -17.42
CA ASN A 151 0.58 -1.65 -18.65
C ASN A 151 -0.22 -2.93 -18.37
N HIS A 152 -0.69 -3.14 -17.14
CA HIS A 152 -1.41 -4.34 -16.76
C HIS A 152 -2.79 -4.41 -17.43
N ARG A 153 -3.25 -5.62 -17.80
CA ARG A 153 -4.55 -5.86 -18.46
C ARG A 153 -5.77 -5.28 -17.73
N SER A 154 -5.66 -5.14 -16.41
CA SER A 154 -6.72 -4.59 -15.55
C SER A 154 -6.51 -3.13 -15.13
N PHE A 155 -5.46 -2.46 -15.61
CA PHE A 155 -5.17 -1.06 -15.30
C PHE A 155 -5.55 -0.13 -16.46
N THR A 156 -6.05 1.06 -16.12
CA THR A 156 -6.22 2.16 -17.08
C THR A 156 -6.20 3.51 -16.35
N MET A 157 -5.52 4.50 -16.94
CA MET A 157 -5.51 5.88 -16.46
C MET A 157 -6.88 6.57 -16.57
N SER A 158 -7.81 6.04 -17.37
CA SER A 158 -9.16 6.61 -17.51
C SER A 158 -10.07 6.29 -16.32
N ASN A 159 -9.74 5.31 -15.49
CA ASN A 159 -10.54 4.91 -14.36
C ASN A 159 -9.95 5.47 -13.04
N PRO A 160 -10.64 6.41 -12.36
CA PRO A 160 -10.15 7.01 -11.11
C PRO A 160 -9.87 5.99 -9.99
N ASN A 161 -10.62 4.89 -9.93
CA ASN A 161 -10.37 3.85 -8.93
C ASN A 161 -9.06 3.11 -9.23
N ARG A 162 -8.78 2.78 -10.49
CA ARG A 162 -7.48 2.16 -10.87
C ARG A 162 -6.30 3.05 -10.52
N VAL A 163 -6.38 4.33 -10.88
CA VAL A 163 -5.33 5.32 -10.58
C VAL A 163 -5.13 5.42 -9.07
N ARG A 164 -6.22 5.53 -8.28
CA ARG A 164 -6.13 5.59 -6.82
C ARG A 164 -5.51 4.32 -6.22
N SER A 165 -5.92 3.15 -6.70
CA SER A 165 -5.49 1.85 -6.15
C SER A 165 -4.04 1.50 -6.45
N LEU A 166 -3.45 2.03 -7.54
CA LEU A 166 -2.04 1.80 -7.87
C LEU A 166 -1.17 3.01 -7.54
N VAL A 167 -1.38 4.14 -8.22
CA VAL A 167 -0.56 5.35 -8.09
C VAL A 167 -0.80 6.01 -6.73
N GLY A 168 -2.08 6.15 -6.34
CA GLY A 168 -2.44 6.76 -5.07
C GLY A 168 -1.99 5.95 -3.87
N ALA A 169 -2.19 4.64 -3.89
CA ALA A 169 -1.73 3.75 -2.85
C ALA A 169 -0.21 3.77 -2.71
N PHE A 170 0.54 3.79 -3.82
CA PHE A 170 2.00 3.91 -3.77
C PHE A 170 2.43 5.22 -3.10
N ALA A 171 1.84 6.35 -3.49
CA ALA A 171 2.25 7.66 -2.98
C ALA A 171 1.81 7.92 -1.52
N SER A 172 0.66 7.39 -1.08
CA SER A 172 0.05 7.72 0.22
C SER A 172 0.12 6.62 1.27
N ALA A 173 0.25 5.35 0.84
CA ALA A 173 0.26 4.18 1.73
C ALA A 173 1.57 3.39 1.68
N ASN A 174 2.57 3.85 0.91
CA ASN A 174 3.93 3.34 0.94
C ASN A 174 4.96 4.49 1.07
N PRO A 175 4.90 5.28 2.16
CA PRO A 175 5.75 6.46 2.32
C PRO A 175 7.25 6.09 2.30
N ALA A 176 7.63 4.91 2.79
CA ALA A 176 9.02 4.44 2.74
C ALA A 176 9.58 4.35 1.30
N ALA A 177 8.78 3.85 0.36
CA ALA A 177 9.15 3.76 -1.06
C ALA A 177 8.90 5.07 -1.81
N PHE A 178 7.81 5.78 -1.52
CA PHE A 178 7.51 7.06 -2.17
C PHE A 178 8.58 8.13 -1.85
N HIS A 179 9.04 8.18 -0.59
CA HIS A 179 10.09 9.07 -0.12
C HIS A 179 11.49 8.42 -0.16
N ALA A 180 11.73 7.53 -1.13
CA ALA A 180 13.05 6.96 -1.38
C ALA A 180 14.09 8.07 -1.53
N LYS A 181 15.30 7.83 -1.00
CA LYS A 181 16.38 8.84 -0.96
C LYS A 181 16.85 9.30 -2.33
N ASP A 182 16.57 8.54 -3.39
CA ASP A 182 16.88 8.86 -4.78
C ASP A 182 15.81 9.74 -5.47
N GLY A 183 14.70 10.05 -4.79
CA GLY A 183 13.60 10.85 -5.34
C GLY A 183 12.76 10.15 -6.42
N SER A 184 12.96 8.85 -6.64
CA SER A 184 12.29 8.09 -7.71
C SER A 184 10.76 8.11 -7.58
N GLY A 185 10.23 8.09 -6.36
CA GLY A 185 8.80 8.19 -6.09
C GLY A 185 8.21 9.55 -6.46
N TYR A 186 8.92 10.65 -6.19
CA TYR A 186 8.47 11.99 -6.57
C TYR A 186 8.45 12.16 -8.09
N LYS A 187 9.51 11.72 -8.77
CA LYS A 187 9.58 11.74 -10.24
C LYS A 187 8.43 10.95 -10.87
N PHE A 188 8.16 9.76 -10.34
CA PHE A 188 7.03 8.94 -10.78
C PHE A 188 5.70 9.67 -10.63
N LEU A 189 5.44 10.30 -9.48
CA LEU A 189 4.19 11.00 -9.26
C LEU A 189 4.05 12.24 -10.16
N VAL A 190 5.14 12.97 -10.44
CA VAL A 190 5.13 14.09 -11.41
C VAL A 190 4.72 13.61 -12.80
N GLU A 191 5.26 12.48 -13.27
CA GLU A 191 4.86 11.88 -14.56
C GLU A 191 3.36 11.57 -14.58
N MET A 192 2.82 10.97 -13.52
CA MET A 192 1.41 10.64 -13.42
C MET A 192 0.51 11.87 -13.32
N LEU A 193 0.93 12.88 -12.55
CA LEU A 193 0.20 14.14 -12.39
C LEU A 193 0.20 14.97 -13.68
N THR A 194 1.25 14.89 -14.50
CA THR A 194 1.28 15.53 -15.82
C THR A 194 0.17 15.00 -16.74
N ASP A 195 -0.04 13.68 -16.81
CA ASP A 195 -1.17 13.10 -17.54
C ASP A 195 -2.51 13.51 -16.89
N LEU A 196 -2.63 13.29 -15.58
CA LEU A 196 -3.87 13.52 -14.84
C LEU A 196 -4.29 14.99 -14.83
N ASN A 197 -3.37 15.96 -14.89
CA ASN A 197 -3.71 17.37 -15.01
C ASN A 197 -4.60 17.64 -16.22
N THR A 198 -4.31 16.99 -17.36
CA THR A 198 -5.10 17.14 -18.57
C THR A 198 -6.33 16.24 -18.55
N ARG A 199 -6.17 15.00 -18.08
CA ARG A 199 -7.21 13.97 -18.16
C ARG A 199 -8.31 14.12 -17.12
N ASN A 200 -7.92 14.39 -15.88
CA ASN A 200 -8.83 14.48 -14.73
C ASN A 200 -8.21 15.33 -13.60
N PRO A 201 -8.33 16.67 -13.68
CA PRO A 201 -7.80 17.61 -12.70
C PRO A 201 -8.17 17.28 -11.24
N GLN A 202 -9.40 16.83 -11.00
CA GLN A 202 -9.87 16.52 -9.65
C GLN A 202 -9.15 15.31 -9.04
N VAL A 203 -8.83 14.30 -9.87
CA VAL A 203 -8.01 13.17 -9.42
C VAL A 203 -6.58 13.62 -9.20
N ALA A 204 -6.02 14.43 -10.11
CA ALA A 204 -4.68 14.99 -9.97
C ALA A 204 -4.52 15.78 -8.66
N ALA A 205 -5.49 16.65 -8.33
CA ALA A 205 -5.51 17.44 -7.12
C ALA A 205 -5.56 16.60 -5.85
N ARG A 206 -6.19 15.43 -5.85
CA ARG A 206 -6.12 14.49 -4.71
C ARG A 206 -4.78 13.75 -4.66
N MET A 207 -4.20 13.43 -5.82
CA MET A 207 -2.96 12.67 -5.92
C MET A 207 -1.70 13.49 -5.58
N VAL A 208 -1.76 14.82 -5.64
CA VAL A 208 -0.62 15.69 -5.26
C VAL A 208 -0.41 15.81 -3.74
N GLU A 209 -1.37 15.33 -2.92
CA GLU A 209 -1.36 15.52 -1.47
C GLU A 209 -0.09 15.03 -0.75
N PRO A 210 0.55 13.91 -1.14
CA PRO A 210 1.81 13.50 -0.53
C PRO A 210 2.97 14.47 -0.79
N LEU A 211 3.00 15.17 -1.94
CA LEU A 211 4.07 16.15 -2.27
C LEU A 211 3.93 17.46 -1.49
N ILE A 212 2.72 17.89 -1.16
CA ILE A 212 2.51 19.16 -0.45
C ILE A 212 2.82 19.07 1.05
N ARG A 213 3.11 17.87 1.58
CA ARG A 213 3.56 17.67 2.97
C ARG A 213 5.07 17.83 3.17
N LEU A 214 5.79 18.41 2.20
CA LEU A 214 7.26 18.52 2.17
C LEU A 214 7.90 18.99 3.48
N LYS A 215 7.33 19.98 4.16
CA LYS A 215 7.86 20.53 5.43
C LYS A 215 7.99 19.54 6.57
N ARG A 216 7.25 18.43 6.51
CA ARG A 216 7.32 17.37 7.52
C ARG A 216 8.51 16.45 7.31
N TYR A 217 9.32 16.62 6.26
CA TYR A 217 10.47 15.75 5.96
C TYR A 217 11.80 16.46 6.14
N ASP A 218 12.91 15.73 6.07
CA ASP A 218 14.27 16.29 6.10
C ASP A 218 14.58 17.20 4.90
N GLU A 219 15.63 18.00 5.02
CA GLU A 219 16.05 18.99 4.01
C GLU A 219 16.28 18.38 2.61
N GLY A 220 16.86 17.18 2.55
CA GLY A 220 17.12 16.49 1.29
C GLY A 220 15.82 16.13 0.56
N ARG A 221 14.84 15.58 1.29
CA ARG A 221 13.50 15.30 0.76
C ARG A 221 12.75 16.57 0.41
N GLN A 222 12.82 17.60 1.26
CA GLN A 222 12.20 18.90 1.00
C GLN A 222 12.66 19.50 -0.33
N ALA A 223 13.96 19.48 -0.60
CA ALA A 223 14.52 19.99 -1.86
C ALA A 223 13.96 19.24 -3.07
N MET A 224 13.95 17.90 -3.04
CA MET A 224 13.43 17.10 -4.15
C MET A 224 11.91 17.25 -4.34
N MET A 225 11.14 17.33 -3.25
CA MET A 225 9.69 17.56 -3.31
C MET A 225 9.37 18.96 -3.83
N ARG A 226 10.13 19.98 -3.42
CA ARG A 226 10.02 21.35 -3.94
C ARG A 226 10.29 21.39 -5.44
N GLN A 227 11.36 20.76 -5.89
CA GLN A 227 11.67 20.65 -7.33
C GLN A 227 10.55 19.96 -8.12
N ALA A 228 9.98 18.89 -7.57
CA ALA A 228 8.84 18.19 -8.20
C ALA A 228 7.60 19.09 -8.30
N LEU A 229 7.32 19.89 -7.28
CA LEU A 229 6.22 20.86 -7.27
C LEU A 229 6.47 22.02 -8.26
N GLU A 230 7.69 22.54 -8.34
CA GLU A 230 8.09 23.57 -9.30
C GLU A 230 7.94 23.06 -10.74
N GLN A 231 8.36 21.83 -11.02
CA GLN A 231 8.16 21.20 -12.33
C GLN A 231 6.66 21.09 -12.71
N LEU A 232 5.79 20.83 -11.74
CA LEU A 232 4.34 20.79 -11.98
C LEU A 232 3.76 22.20 -12.22
N LEU A 233 4.33 23.26 -11.63
CA LEU A 233 3.93 24.64 -11.92
C LEU A 233 4.24 25.08 -13.35
N GLU A 234 5.27 24.50 -13.95
CA GLU A 234 5.68 24.79 -15.33
C GLU A 234 4.82 24.09 -16.40
N LEU A 235 3.85 23.26 -16.00
CA LEU A 235 2.97 22.59 -16.95
C LEU A 235 2.11 23.59 -17.73
N ASP A 236 2.10 23.43 -19.06
CA ASP A 236 1.14 24.14 -19.90
C ASP A 236 -0.28 23.74 -19.52
N LYS A 237 -1.17 24.73 -19.40
CA LYS A 237 -2.56 24.57 -18.94
C LYS A 237 -2.68 23.82 -17.61
N LEU A 238 -1.86 24.20 -16.62
CA LEU A 238 -2.04 23.74 -15.25
C LEU A 238 -3.47 24.05 -14.76
N SER A 239 -4.16 23.03 -14.26
CA SER A 239 -5.50 23.17 -13.72
C SER A 239 -5.49 24.05 -12.45
N GLY A 240 -6.56 24.82 -12.26
CA GLY A 240 -6.72 25.67 -11.08
C GLY A 240 -6.59 24.91 -9.76
N ASP A 241 -7.16 23.70 -9.70
CA ASP A 241 -7.11 22.83 -8.52
C ASP A 241 -5.67 22.45 -8.12
N LEU A 242 -4.81 22.17 -9.10
CA LEU A 242 -3.40 21.88 -8.85
C LEU A 242 -2.61 23.16 -8.54
N TYR A 243 -2.84 24.23 -9.29
CA TYR A 243 -2.17 25.52 -9.07
C TYR A 243 -2.36 26.02 -7.63
N GLU A 244 -3.59 25.97 -7.11
CA GLU A 244 -3.88 26.39 -5.74
C GLU A 244 -3.09 25.58 -4.70
N LYS A 245 -3.15 24.23 -4.81
CA LYS A 245 -2.47 23.34 -3.87
C LYS A 245 -0.94 23.50 -3.91
N ILE A 246 -0.37 23.58 -5.10
CA ILE A 246 1.08 23.69 -5.28
C ILE A 246 1.60 25.05 -4.80
N THR A 247 0.94 26.14 -5.20
CA THR A 247 1.33 27.51 -4.80
C THR A 247 1.29 27.66 -3.29
N ARG A 248 0.24 27.14 -2.63
CA ARG A 248 0.14 27.14 -1.17
C ARG A 248 1.26 26.33 -0.52
N ALA A 249 1.64 25.18 -1.08
CA ALA A 249 2.70 24.34 -0.53
C ALA A 249 4.09 24.97 -0.65
N LEU A 250 4.37 25.67 -1.75
CA LEU A 250 5.66 26.32 -1.99
C LEU A 250 5.86 27.61 -1.19
N ASN A 251 4.77 28.32 -0.89
CA ASN A 251 4.75 29.57 -0.13
C ASN A 251 4.57 29.39 1.37
N ALA A 252 4.11 28.21 1.81
CA ALA A 252 4.04 27.90 3.23
C ALA A 252 5.44 27.99 3.82
#